data_AF-A0A8I1UPT0-F1
#
_entry.id   AF-A0A8I1UPT0-F1
#
_cell.length_a   1.000
_cell.length_b   1.000
_cell.length_c   1.000
_cell.angle_alpha   90.00
_cell.angle_beta   90.00
_cell.angle_gamma   90.00
#
_symmetry.space_group_name_H-M   'P 1'
#
loop_
_entity.id
_entity.type
_entity.pdbx_description
1 polymer ?
#
loop_
_entity_poly.entity_id
_entity_poly.type
_entity_poly.pdbx_seq_one_letter_code
_entity_poly.pdbx_strand_id
1 'polypeptide(L)'
;MPPIPFRSTLARLVLLAALLVCWSDAALAQVRVEFHSFNGSFFGSRFPHTFVVFEGTLDSGERVHSNYGFSAKTVSPAVLAGPVAHVVYSEKEKYLKSTNVHFTIDVPDATYRRMMQEVIAWRDAPGKYYDLDTRNCIHFVGRLAELAGIKVDYPHDLLRKPKAWLNHIGDLNPQLHARPIP
;
A
#
# COMPACT_ATOMS: atom_id res chain seq x y z
N MET A 1 -42.59 -7.86 -52.94
CA MET A 1 -41.99 -7.48 -51.64
C MET A 1 -41.07 -8.62 -51.22
N PRO A 2 -39.73 -8.50 -51.32
CA PRO A 2 -38.84 -9.61 -50.99
C PRO A 2 -38.83 -9.82 -49.46
N PRO A 3 -38.76 -11.08 -48.98
CA PRO A 3 -38.70 -11.36 -47.55
C PRO A 3 -37.38 -10.86 -46.98
N ILE A 4 -37.47 -10.01 -45.95
CA ILE A 4 -36.30 -9.56 -45.19
C ILE A 4 -35.67 -10.82 -44.55
N PRO A 5 -34.35 -11.10 -44.75
CA PRO A 5 -33.71 -12.30 -44.24
C PRO A 5 -33.46 -12.18 -42.73
N PHE A 6 -34.53 -12.35 -41.95
CA PHE A 6 -34.57 -12.22 -40.48
C PHE A 6 -33.51 -13.09 -39.77
N ARG A 7 -33.16 -14.24 -40.37
CA ARG A 7 -32.16 -15.18 -39.86
C ARG A 7 -30.72 -14.62 -39.87
N SER A 8 -30.39 -13.79 -40.86
CA SER A 8 -29.04 -13.21 -41.01
C SER A 8 -28.77 -12.10 -39.99
N THR A 9 -29.80 -11.33 -39.67
CA THR A 9 -29.75 -10.25 -38.68
C THR A 9 -29.62 -10.81 -37.27
N LEU A 10 -30.35 -11.88 -36.96
CA LEU A 10 -30.28 -12.55 -35.66
C LEU A 10 -28.90 -13.18 -35.42
N ALA A 11 -28.32 -13.84 -36.42
CA ALA A 11 -26.98 -14.42 -36.31
C ALA A 11 -25.89 -13.34 -36.09
N ARG A 12 -26.00 -12.19 -36.77
CA ARG A 12 -25.09 -11.05 -36.56
C ARG A 12 -25.24 -10.43 -35.17
N LEU A 13 -26.46 -10.28 -34.67
CA LEU A 13 -26.73 -9.78 -33.32
C LEU A 13 -26.18 -10.72 -32.24
N VAL A 14 -26.29 -12.04 -32.44
CA VAL A 14 -25.72 -13.04 -31.53
C VAL A 14 -24.18 -12.99 -31.53
N LEU A 15 -23.55 -12.83 -32.70
CA LEU A 15 -22.09 -12.66 -32.80
C LEU A 15 -21.59 -11.36 -32.17
N LEU A 16 -22.31 -10.24 -32.37
CA LEU A 16 -22.01 -8.96 -31.73
C LEU A 16 -22.18 -9.03 -30.21
N ALA A 17 -23.23 -9.70 -29.73
CA ALA A 17 -23.43 -9.93 -28.29
C ALA A 17 -22.33 -10.83 -27.70
N ALA A 18 -21.90 -11.88 -28.41
CA ALA A 18 -20.80 -12.74 -27.97
C ALA A 18 -19.45 -11.99 -27.90
N LEU A 19 -19.17 -11.11 -28.86
CA LEU A 19 -17.97 -10.25 -28.85
C LEU A 19 -17.99 -9.23 -27.70
N LEU A 20 -19.18 -8.69 -27.35
CA LEU A 20 -19.34 -7.76 -26.22
C LEU A 20 -19.18 -8.45 -24.85
N VAL A 21 -19.57 -9.73 -24.72
CA VAL A 21 -19.38 -10.49 -23.46
C VAL A 21 -17.90 -10.81 -23.23
N CYS A 22 -17.12 -11.05 -24.29
CA CYS A 22 -15.66 -11.21 -24.20
C CYS A 22 -14.90 -9.92 -23.87
N TRP A 23 -15.58 -8.78 -23.85
CA TRP A 23 -15.08 -7.45 -23.43
C TRP A 23 -15.73 -6.98 -22.13
N SER A 24 -16.35 -7.88 -21.37
CA SER A 24 -16.59 -7.59 -19.96
C SER A 24 -15.21 -7.57 -19.31
N ASP A 25 -14.69 -6.38 -19.03
CA ASP A 25 -13.62 -6.20 -18.06
C ASP A 25 -14.03 -7.00 -16.82
N ALA A 26 -13.49 -8.20 -16.68
CA ALA A 26 -13.47 -8.86 -15.40
C ALA A 26 -12.87 -7.80 -14.48
N ALA A 27 -13.63 -7.33 -13.49
CA ALA A 27 -13.06 -6.54 -12.42
C ALA A 27 -11.94 -7.42 -11.84
N LEU A 28 -10.71 -7.21 -12.31
CA LEU A 28 -9.59 -8.06 -11.98
C LEU A 28 -9.46 -7.93 -10.48
N ALA A 29 -9.49 -9.07 -9.79
CA ALA A 29 -9.17 -9.11 -8.39
C ALA A 29 -7.77 -8.51 -8.24
N GLN A 30 -7.74 -7.30 -7.68
CA GLN A 30 -6.53 -6.53 -7.48
C GLN A 30 -6.57 -5.97 -6.08
N VAL A 31 -5.42 -6.00 -5.42
CA VAL A 31 -5.27 -5.38 -4.11
C VAL A 31 -4.69 -4.00 -4.33
N ARG A 32 -5.45 -2.99 -3.93
CA ARG A 32 -4.97 -1.62 -3.82
C ARG A 32 -4.09 -1.51 -2.59
N VAL A 33 -2.92 -0.88 -2.76
CA VAL A 33 -2.02 -0.53 -1.67
C VAL A 33 -1.90 0.99 -1.61
N GLU A 34 -2.35 1.57 -0.51
CA GLU A 34 -2.24 2.99 -0.23
C GLU A 34 -1.08 3.26 0.71
N PHE A 35 -0.31 4.31 0.45
CA PHE A 35 0.86 4.70 1.24
C PHE A 35 0.54 5.94 2.07
N HIS A 36 0.45 5.75 3.38
CA HIS A 36 -0.07 6.75 4.31
C HIS A 36 1.00 7.34 5.19
N SER A 37 0.79 8.60 5.59
CA SER A 37 1.51 9.19 6.72
C SER A 37 0.61 10.04 7.62
N PHE A 38 1.10 10.35 8.82
CA PHE A 38 0.55 11.42 9.65
C PHE A 38 1.67 12.17 10.36
N ASN A 39 1.45 13.46 10.63
CA ASN A 39 2.45 14.37 11.17
C ASN A 39 2.65 14.25 12.70
N GLY A 40 1.86 13.39 13.35
CA GLY A 40 1.85 13.26 14.81
C GLY A 40 1.18 14.45 15.49
N SER A 41 1.26 14.49 16.82
CA SER A 41 0.80 15.62 17.64
C SER A 41 1.92 16.06 18.58
N PHE A 42 2.23 17.35 18.58
CA PHE A 42 3.28 17.94 19.42
C PHE A 42 2.98 17.80 20.92
N PHE A 43 1.70 17.68 21.29
CA PHE A 43 1.24 17.51 22.67
C PHE A 43 0.75 16.08 22.98
N GLY A 44 0.91 15.13 22.04
CA GLY A 44 0.34 13.79 22.13
C GLY A 44 1.37 12.67 22.02
N SER A 45 0.98 11.46 22.43
CA SER A 45 1.76 10.22 22.34
C SER A 45 1.92 9.66 20.91
N ARG A 46 1.65 10.47 19.87
CA ARG A 46 1.57 10.04 18.47
C ARG A 46 2.65 10.77 17.67
N PHE A 47 3.74 10.07 17.40
CA PHE A 47 4.89 10.58 16.65
C PHE A 47 4.66 10.48 15.14
N PRO A 48 5.30 11.32 14.31
CA PRO A 48 5.19 11.21 12.86
C PRO A 48 5.44 9.77 12.39
N HIS A 49 4.62 9.27 11.48
CA HIS A 49 4.71 7.89 11.03
C HIS A 49 4.26 7.68 9.59
N THR A 50 4.70 6.57 9.00
CA THR A 50 4.23 6.06 7.71
C THR A 50 3.79 4.60 7.82
N PHE A 51 2.77 4.21 7.08
CA PHE A 51 2.20 2.86 7.08
C PHE A 51 1.49 2.59 5.74
N VAL A 52 1.06 1.36 5.51
CA VAL A 52 0.31 0.99 4.30
C VAL A 52 -1.08 0.48 4.63
N VAL A 53 -2.03 0.71 3.73
CA VAL A 53 -3.38 0.15 3.76
C VAL A 53 -3.56 -0.74 2.53
N PHE A 54 -4.08 -1.94 2.73
CA PHE A 54 -4.43 -2.91 1.70
C PHE A 54 -5.95 -3.02 1.61
N GLU A 55 -6.50 -2.81 0.42
CA GLU A 55 -7.93 -2.91 0.16
C GLU A 55 -8.18 -3.62 -1.18
N GLY A 56 -9.08 -4.60 -1.21
CA GLY A 56 -9.45 -5.26 -2.45
C GLY A 56 -10.05 -6.64 -2.24
N THR A 57 -10.03 -7.44 -3.29
CA THR A 57 -10.45 -8.85 -3.26
C THR A 57 -9.45 -9.66 -4.07
N LEU A 58 -8.99 -10.78 -3.53
CA LEU A 58 -8.08 -11.70 -4.21
C LEU A 58 -8.83 -12.57 -5.23
N ASP A 59 -8.09 -13.22 -6.13
CA ASP A 59 -8.67 -14.15 -7.12
C ASP A 59 -9.46 -15.30 -6.45
N SER A 60 -9.11 -15.64 -5.20
CA SER A 60 -9.82 -16.63 -4.38
C SER A 60 -11.21 -16.15 -3.89
N GLY A 61 -11.55 -14.88 -4.07
CA GLY A 61 -12.74 -14.24 -3.48
C GLY A 61 -12.54 -13.76 -2.05
N GLU A 62 -11.34 -13.91 -1.47
CA GLU A 62 -11.02 -13.40 -0.14
C GLU A 62 -10.96 -11.87 -0.15
N ARG A 63 -11.72 -11.22 0.75
CA ARG A 63 -11.69 -9.76 0.92
C ARG A 63 -10.46 -9.36 1.71
N VAL A 64 -9.74 -8.37 1.18
CA VAL A 64 -8.58 -7.74 1.82
C VAL A 64 -9.02 -6.38 2.36
N HIS A 65 -8.92 -6.21 3.67
CA HIS A 65 -9.07 -4.92 4.36
C HIS A 65 -8.17 -4.94 5.59
N SER A 66 -6.93 -4.49 5.41
CA SER A 66 -5.91 -4.54 6.46
C SER A 66 -4.95 -3.37 6.32
N ASN A 67 -4.26 -3.02 7.41
CA ASN A 67 -3.24 -1.99 7.36
C ASN A 67 -2.11 -2.32 8.33
N TYR A 68 -0.89 -1.91 7.97
CA TYR A 68 0.32 -2.28 8.68
C TYR A 68 1.32 -1.12 8.74
N GLY A 69 1.78 -0.82 9.95
CA GLY A 69 2.91 0.06 10.24
C GLY A 69 3.92 -0.64 11.16
N PHE A 70 5.10 -0.03 11.32
CA PHE A 70 6.20 -0.62 12.10
C PHE A 70 6.78 0.39 13.10
N SER A 71 6.79 0.02 14.38
CA SER A 71 7.18 0.93 15.47
C SER A 71 7.98 0.23 16.56
N ALA A 72 8.53 1.03 17.49
CA ALA A 72 8.99 0.53 18.77
C ALA A 72 7.79 -0.03 19.57
N LYS A 73 7.99 -1.19 20.21
CA LYS A 73 6.96 -1.80 21.07
C LYS A 73 6.57 -0.90 22.25
N THR A 74 7.55 -0.16 22.77
CA THR A 74 7.36 0.80 23.86
C THR A 74 8.04 2.10 23.48
N VAL A 75 7.26 3.17 23.43
CA VAL A 75 7.77 4.53 23.17
C VAL A 75 8.46 5.05 24.43
N SER A 76 9.76 5.32 24.34
CA SER A 76 10.57 5.83 25.45
C SER A 76 11.83 6.51 24.92
N PRO A 77 12.55 7.32 25.73
CA PRO A 77 13.84 7.89 25.35
C PRO A 77 14.89 6.84 24.94
N ALA A 78 14.74 5.58 25.37
CA ALA A 78 15.66 4.49 25.00
C ALA A 78 15.74 4.25 23.49
N VAL A 79 14.70 4.64 22.74
CA VAL A 79 14.65 4.57 21.27
C VAL A 79 15.74 5.45 20.63
N LEU A 80 16.21 6.51 21.32
CA LEU A 80 17.30 7.38 20.87
C LEU A 80 18.69 6.79 21.17
N ALA A 81 18.77 5.79 22.05
CA ALA A 81 20.04 5.20 22.51
C ALA A 81 20.44 3.94 21.72
N GLY A 82 19.63 3.49 20.76
CA GLY A 82 19.90 2.36 19.89
C GLY A 82 18.69 1.42 19.71
N PRO A 83 18.93 0.20 19.19
CA PRO A 83 17.84 -0.72 18.86
C PRO A 83 16.98 -1.11 20.07
N VAL A 84 15.68 -1.21 19.86
CA VAL A 84 14.68 -1.61 20.87
C VAL A 84 13.73 -2.70 20.35
N ALA A 85 12.94 -3.28 21.25
CA ALA A 85 11.86 -4.18 20.86
C ALA A 85 10.87 -3.47 19.94
N HIS A 86 10.31 -4.20 18.99
CA HIS A 86 9.50 -3.67 17.90
C HIS A 86 8.09 -4.25 17.91
N VAL A 87 7.23 -3.66 17.09
CA VAL A 87 5.87 -4.13 16.82
C VAL A 87 5.46 -3.74 15.40
N VAL A 88 4.87 -4.70 14.68
CA VAL A 88 4.00 -4.40 13.53
C VAL A 88 2.60 -4.18 14.09
N TYR A 89 1.99 -3.05 13.75
CA TYR A 89 0.68 -2.65 14.28
C TYR A 89 -0.28 -2.26 13.16
N SER A 90 -1.56 -2.20 13.50
CA SER A 90 -2.63 -1.68 12.64
C SER A 90 -3.25 -0.43 13.26
N GLU A 91 -3.42 0.60 12.45
CA GLU A 91 -4.20 1.79 12.73
C GLU A 91 -5.69 1.47 12.82
N LYS A 92 -6.37 2.22 13.70
CA LYS A 92 -7.83 2.12 13.85
C LYS A 92 -8.52 2.78 12.67
N GLU A 93 -9.60 2.16 12.20
CA GLU A 93 -10.40 2.63 11.05
C GLU A 93 -10.71 4.14 11.08
N LYS A 94 -11.12 4.65 12.25
CA LYS A 94 -11.44 6.08 12.43
C LYS A 94 -10.27 7.03 12.12
N TYR A 95 -9.02 6.56 12.21
CA TYR A 95 -7.83 7.37 11.96
C TYR A 95 -7.37 7.30 10.51
N LEU A 96 -7.72 6.26 9.76
CA LEU A 96 -7.35 6.13 8.33
C LEU A 96 -7.85 7.34 7.53
N LYS A 97 -9.09 7.78 7.80
CA LYS A 97 -9.72 8.96 7.17
C LYS A 97 -9.02 10.30 7.46
N SER A 98 -8.18 10.35 8.50
CA SER A 98 -7.46 11.56 8.92
C SER A 98 -5.98 11.54 8.55
N THR A 99 -5.54 10.53 7.79
CA THR A 99 -4.15 10.38 7.38
C THR A 99 -3.94 10.91 5.96
N ASN A 100 -2.68 11.18 5.62
CA ASN A 100 -2.28 11.67 4.32
C ASN A 100 -2.01 10.48 3.40
N VAL A 101 -2.83 10.27 2.38
CA VAL A 101 -2.58 9.30 1.30
C VAL A 101 -1.67 9.96 0.27
N HIS A 102 -0.45 9.46 0.12
CA HIS A 102 0.54 10.04 -0.80
C HIS A 102 0.37 9.55 -2.23
N PHE A 103 0.21 8.24 -2.37
CA PHE A 103 -0.07 7.58 -3.63
C PHE A 103 -0.67 6.21 -3.37
N THR A 104 -1.22 5.66 -4.44
CA THR A 104 -1.93 4.39 -4.46
C THR A 104 -1.42 3.58 -5.63
N ILE A 105 -1.20 2.29 -5.41
CA ILE A 105 -0.86 1.35 -6.47
C ILE A 105 -1.82 0.18 -6.44
N ASP A 106 -2.01 -0.46 -7.58
CA ASP A 106 -2.67 -1.75 -7.65
C ASP A 106 -1.60 -2.83 -7.81
N VAL A 107 -1.70 -3.89 -7.01
CA VAL A 107 -0.75 -5.01 -7.05
C VAL A 107 -1.50 -6.31 -7.32
N PRO A 108 -0.89 -7.23 -8.10
CA PRO A 108 -1.45 -8.55 -8.29
C PRO A 108 -1.35 -9.36 -6.98
N ASP A 109 -2.22 -10.36 -6.86
CA ASP A 109 -2.26 -11.34 -5.78
C ASP A 109 -0.88 -11.86 -5.33
N ALA A 110 -0.02 -12.21 -6.28
CA ALA A 110 1.32 -12.71 -5.99
C ALA A 110 2.20 -11.66 -5.27
N THR A 111 2.09 -10.39 -5.66
CA THR A 111 2.82 -9.29 -5.02
C THR A 111 2.25 -9.01 -3.63
N TYR A 112 0.92 -9.00 -3.48
CA TYR A 112 0.28 -8.89 -2.17
C TYR A 112 0.76 -9.99 -1.20
N ARG A 113 0.78 -11.25 -1.63
CA ARG A 113 1.27 -12.37 -0.80
C ARG A 113 2.73 -12.19 -0.37
N ARG A 114 3.60 -11.72 -1.26
CA ARG A 114 5.01 -11.40 -0.90
C ARG A 114 5.09 -10.26 0.12
N MET A 115 4.27 -9.22 -0.04
CA MET A 115 4.18 -8.15 0.96
C MET A 115 3.72 -8.69 2.31
N MET A 116 2.73 -9.57 2.36
CA MET A 116 2.27 -10.17 3.62
C MET A 116 3.34 -11.05 4.29
N GLN A 117 4.14 -11.77 3.50
CA GLN A 117 5.30 -12.50 4.02
C GLN A 117 6.33 -11.55 4.64
N GLU A 118 6.59 -10.40 4.00
CA GLU A 118 7.47 -9.37 4.54
C GLU A 118 6.91 -8.76 5.83
N VAL A 119 5.61 -8.45 5.88
CA VAL A 119 4.92 -7.99 7.11
C VAL A 119 5.14 -8.98 8.26
N ILE A 120 4.98 -10.28 8.00
CA ILE A 120 5.20 -11.34 9.01
C ILE A 120 6.67 -11.40 9.42
N ALA A 121 7.60 -11.33 8.47
CA ALA A 121 9.03 -11.36 8.77
C ALA A 121 9.46 -10.19 9.66
N TRP A 122 8.92 -8.99 9.44
CA TRP A 122 9.18 -7.83 10.30
C TRP A 122 8.50 -7.92 11.66
N ARG A 123 7.35 -8.59 11.77
CA ARG A 123 6.64 -8.83 13.03
C ARG A 123 7.38 -9.84 13.91
N ASP A 124 7.92 -10.88 13.29
CA ASP A 124 8.47 -12.06 13.98
C ASP A 124 10.00 -12.01 14.10
N ALA A 125 10.62 -10.90 13.69
CA ALA A 125 12.06 -10.73 13.80
C ALA A 125 12.53 -10.92 15.27
N PRO A 126 13.65 -11.60 15.52
CA PRO A 126 14.09 -11.84 16.88
C PRO A 126 14.71 -10.58 17.51
N GLY A 127 14.55 -10.43 18.83
CA GLY A 127 15.28 -9.45 19.64
C GLY A 127 14.89 -7.98 19.41
N LYS A 128 15.88 -7.09 19.54
CA LYS A 128 15.73 -5.64 19.38
C LYS A 128 15.89 -5.29 17.91
N TYR A 129 14.78 -5.01 17.24
CA TYR A 129 14.74 -4.86 15.78
C TYR A 129 14.39 -3.43 15.32
N TYR A 130 13.71 -2.64 16.14
CA TYR A 130 13.38 -1.25 15.79
C TYR A 130 14.56 -0.33 16.11
N ASP A 131 14.95 0.49 15.14
CA ASP A 131 16.02 1.48 15.27
C ASP A 131 15.65 2.74 14.47
N LEU A 132 15.84 3.93 15.05
CA LEU A 132 15.39 5.18 14.44
C LEU A 132 16.08 5.52 13.13
N ASP A 133 17.30 5.03 12.90
CA ASP A 133 18.11 5.47 11.78
C ASP A 133 18.28 4.35 10.74
N THR A 134 18.21 3.09 11.16
CA THR A 134 18.49 1.94 10.28
C THR A 134 17.31 1.01 10.05
N ARG A 135 16.26 1.08 10.90
CA ARG A 135 15.13 0.14 10.83
C ARG A 135 13.89 0.67 11.53
N ASN A 136 13.21 1.59 10.84
CA ASN A 136 12.01 2.26 11.34
C ASN A 136 10.84 2.10 10.34
N CYS A 137 9.76 2.85 10.56
CA CYS A 137 8.58 2.84 9.70
C CYS A 137 8.87 3.16 8.21
N ILE A 138 9.83 4.04 7.92
CA ILE A 138 10.23 4.38 6.56
C ILE A 138 10.86 3.17 5.87
N HIS A 139 11.75 2.46 6.56
CA HIS A 139 12.39 1.26 6.02
C HIS A 139 11.40 0.13 5.79
N PHE A 140 10.43 -0.03 6.70
CA PHE A 140 9.35 -1.00 6.55
C PHE A 140 8.48 -0.71 5.32
N VAL A 141 7.98 0.52 5.20
CA VAL A 141 7.14 0.93 4.06
C VAL A 141 7.93 0.93 2.76
N GLY A 142 9.19 1.36 2.79
CA GLY A 142 10.11 1.32 1.65
C GLY A 142 10.31 -0.09 1.14
N ARG A 143 10.48 -1.07 2.03
CA ARG A 143 10.60 -2.47 1.64
C ARG A 143 9.34 -3.01 0.94
N LEU A 144 8.15 -2.64 1.44
CA LEU A 144 6.90 -3.00 0.78
C LEU A 144 6.76 -2.32 -0.60
N ALA A 145 7.18 -1.07 -0.72
CA ALA A 145 7.20 -0.36 -2.00
C ALA A 145 8.15 -1.04 -3.02
N GLU A 146 9.36 -1.44 -2.59
CA GLU A 146 10.32 -2.18 -3.44
C GLU A 146 9.72 -3.48 -3.98
N LEU A 147 8.95 -4.22 -3.17
CA LEU A 147 8.28 -5.46 -3.60
C LEU A 147 7.24 -5.23 -4.70
N ALA A 148 6.70 -4.00 -4.81
CA ALA A 148 5.85 -3.55 -5.90
C ALA A 148 6.62 -2.96 -7.10
N GLY A 149 7.95 -2.94 -7.05
CA GLY A 149 8.77 -2.35 -8.11
C GLY A 149 8.86 -0.82 -8.06
N ILE A 150 8.47 -0.20 -6.94
CA ILE A 150 8.69 1.24 -6.70
C ILE A 150 10.17 1.45 -6.41
N LYS A 151 10.77 2.46 -7.05
CA LYS A 151 12.14 2.87 -6.76
C LYS A 151 12.19 3.54 -5.38
N VAL A 152 13.08 3.07 -4.52
CA VAL A 152 13.22 3.57 -3.15
C VAL A 152 14.68 3.91 -2.84
N ASP A 153 14.88 5.01 -2.12
CA ASP A 153 16.13 5.34 -1.44
C ASP A 153 15.83 5.94 -0.06
N TYR A 154 16.90 6.17 0.72
CA TYR A 154 16.80 6.58 2.12
C TYR A 154 17.73 7.77 2.41
N PRO A 155 17.41 8.99 1.92
CA PRO A 155 18.19 10.18 2.24
C PRO A 155 18.24 10.39 3.76
N HIS A 156 19.44 10.59 4.30
CA HIS A 156 19.66 10.62 5.74
C HIS A 156 18.84 11.72 6.45
N ASP A 157 18.64 12.85 5.79
CA ASP A 157 17.87 14.00 6.30
C ASP A 157 16.34 13.78 6.29
N LEU A 158 15.87 12.68 5.68
CA LEU A 158 14.47 12.27 5.60
C LEU A 158 14.12 11.06 6.48
N LEU A 159 15.10 10.35 7.05
CA LEU A 159 14.90 9.11 7.82
C LEU A 159 14.01 9.24 9.06
N ARG A 160 13.72 10.46 9.52
CA ARG A 160 12.82 10.75 10.64
C ARG A 160 11.63 11.63 10.22
N LYS A 161 11.39 11.78 8.91
CA LYS A 161 10.36 12.64 8.32
C LYS A 161 9.47 11.85 7.36
N PRO A 162 8.63 10.92 7.85
CA PRO A 162 7.88 9.98 7.01
C PRO A 162 7.04 10.64 5.91
N LYS A 163 6.38 11.77 6.20
CA LYS A 163 5.64 12.53 5.18
C LYS A 163 6.56 13.06 4.07
N ALA A 164 7.66 13.70 4.44
CA ALA A 164 8.61 14.25 3.47
C ALA A 164 9.30 13.15 2.67
N TRP A 165 9.61 12.02 3.31
CA TRP A 165 10.14 10.85 2.62
C TRP A 165 9.14 10.28 1.61
N LEU A 166 7.85 10.12 1.93
CA LEU A 166 6.86 9.65 0.95
C LEU A 166 6.67 10.63 -0.22
N ASN A 167 6.72 11.95 0.03
CA ASN A 167 6.74 12.94 -1.07
C ASN A 167 7.95 12.69 -2.00
N HIS A 168 9.13 12.50 -1.43
CA HIS A 168 10.35 12.19 -2.18
C HIS A 168 10.24 10.89 -2.98
N ILE A 169 9.63 9.84 -2.41
CA ILE A 169 9.35 8.60 -3.17
C ILE A 169 8.39 8.87 -4.33
N GLY A 170 7.39 9.72 -4.14
CA GLY A 170 6.51 10.18 -5.23
C GLY A 170 7.29 10.85 -6.36
N ASP A 171 8.18 11.79 -6.03
CA ASP A 171 9.01 12.51 -7.00
C ASP A 171 9.98 11.58 -7.75
N LEU A 172 10.54 10.59 -7.04
CA LEU A 172 11.44 9.58 -7.59
C LEU A 172 10.74 8.62 -8.57
N ASN A 173 9.41 8.54 -8.52
CA ASN A 173 8.58 7.63 -9.30
C ASN A 173 7.45 8.39 -10.03
N PRO A 174 7.76 9.13 -11.12
CA PRO A 174 6.77 9.94 -11.83
C PRO A 174 5.54 9.18 -12.34
N GLN A 175 5.66 7.86 -12.55
CA GLN A 175 4.57 6.98 -12.95
C GLN A 175 3.45 6.85 -11.89
N LEU A 176 3.73 7.21 -10.63
CA LEU A 176 2.73 7.21 -9.56
C LEU A 176 1.80 8.40 -9.63
N HIS A 177 2.15 9.45 -10.40
CA HIS A 177 1.42 10.71 -10.47
C HIS A 177 1.11 11.33 -9.09
N ALA A 178 1.99 11.06 -8.12
CA ALA A 178 1.86 11.54 -6.75
C ALA A 178 1.96 13.07 -6.72
N ARG A 179 1.17 13.69 -5.83
CA ARG A 179 1.27 15.14 -5.58
C ARG A 179 1.88 15.35 -4.20
N PRO A 180 2.93 16.19 -4.07
CA PRO A 180 3.51 16.47 -2.78
C PRO A 180 2.49 17.01 -1.79
N ILE A 181 2.49 16.46 -0.58
CA ILE A 181 1.62 16.89 0.52
C ILE A 181 2.40 17.87 1.40
N PRO A 182 1.88 19.10 1.63
CA PRO A 182 2.54 20.13 2.43
C PRO A 182 2.67 19.74 3.90
#